data_AF-A0A6A4GCF9-F1
#
_entry.id   AF-A0A6A4GCF9-F1
#
_cell.length_a   1.000
_cell.length_b   1.000
_cell.length_c   1.000
_cell.angle_alpha   90.00
_cell.angle_beta   90.00
_cell.angle_gamma   90.00
#
_symmetry.space_group_name_H-M   'P 1'
#
loop_
_entity.id
_entity.type
_entity.pdbx_description
1 polymer ?
#
loop_
_entity_poly.entity_id
_entity_poly.type
_entity_poly.pdbx_seq_one_letter_code
_entity_poly.pdbx_strand_id
1 'polypeptide(L)' 'FDQNPLAQMVVVGIKAGIGERNSNLSGNPQDVLKSISDRHKLEPTGEPSLQNSIKMVRDSME' A
#
# COMPACT_ATOMS: atom_id res chain seq x y z
N PHE A 1 12.46 -5.55 -6.96
CA PHE A 1 12.75 -5.14 -8.34
C PHE A 1 14.02 -5.81 -8.87
N ASP A 2 15.12 -5.86 -8.11
CA ASP A 2 16.38 -6.50 -8.58
C ASP A 2 16.25 -7.99 -8.94
N GLN A 3 15.53 -8.77 -8.12
CA GLN A 3 15.29 -10.20 -8.39
C GLN A 3 14.13 -10.45 -9.36
N ASN A 4 13.25 -9.47 -9.52
CA ASN A 4 12.05 -9.56 -10.36
C ASN A 4 11.87 -8.23 -11.11
N PRO A 5 12.58 -8.02 -12.23
CA PRO A 5 12.60 -6.74 -12.94
C PRO A 5 11.26 -6.36 -13.58
N LEU A 6 10.44 -7.36 -13.88
CA LEU A 6 9.12 -7.18 -14.51
C LEU A 6 7.97 -7.15 -13.49
N ALA A 7 8.26 -7.37 -12.20
CA ALA A 7 7.22 -7.36 -11.18
C ALA A 7 6.65 -5.95 -11.02
N GLN A 8 5.34 -5.89 -10.80
CA GLN A 8 4.67 -4.68 -10.37
C GLN A 8 4.37 -4.77 -8.87
N MET A 9 4.41 -3.63 -8.20
CA MET A 9 4.15 -3.52 -6.77
C MET A 9 3.19 -2.38 -6.51
N VAL A 10 2.40 -2.56 -5.45
CA VAL A 10 1.49 -1.57 -4.92
C VAL A 10 1.63 -1.58 -3.40
N VAL A 11 1.67 -0.41 -2.80
CA VAL A 11 1.74 -0.25 -1.36
C VAL A 11 0.34 -0.03 -0.83
N VAL A 12 0.01 -0.70 0.27
CA VAL A 12 -1.28 -0.57 0.94
C VAL A 12 -1.07 -0.38 2.43
N GLY A 13 -1.90 0.43 3.05
CA GLY A 13 -1.83 0.77 4.47
C GLY A 13 -3.12 0.33 5.15
N ILE A 14 -3.01 -0.05 6.42
CA ILE A 14 -4.15 -0.34 7.25
C ILE A 14 -4.16 0.69 8.38
N LYS A 15 -5.22 1.48 8.46
CA LYS A 15 -5.41 2.47 9.52
C LYS A 15 -6.87 2.50 9.93
N ALA A 16 -7.13 2.50 11.23
CA ALA A 16 -8.48 2.56 11.80
C ALA A 16 -9.46 1.53 11.20
N GLY A 17 -8.99 0.32 10.92
CA GLY A 17 -9.80 -0.76 10.35
C GLY A 17 -10.06 -0.65 8.85
N ILE A 18 -9.45 0.32 8.17
CA ILE A 18 -9.65 0.63 6.75
C ILE A 18 -8.38 0.32 5.96
N GLY A 19 -8.54 -0.29 4.79
CA GLY A 19 -7.48 -0.52 3.82
C GLY A 19 -7.38 0.66 2.86
N GLU A 20 -6.22 1.28 2.81
CA GLU A 20 -5.92 2.43 1.95
C GLU A 20 -4.89 2.03 0.90
N ARG A 21 -5.18 2.35 -0.36
CA ARG A 21 -4.20 2.22 -1.44
C ARG A 21 -3.26 3.41 -1.41
N ASN A 22 -2.00 3.15 -1.12
CA ASN A 22 -0.99 4.17 -0.85
C ASN A 22 -0.18 4.56 -2.07
N SER A 23 -0.18 3.71 -3.09
CA SER A 23 0.48 3.93 -4.37
C SER A 23 -0.37 3.39 -5.51
N ASN A 24 -0.12 3.87 -6.72
CA ASN A 24 -0.57 3.17 -7.91
C ASN A 24 0.26 1.89 -8.10
N LEU A 25 -0.23 1.00 -8.98
CA LEU A 25 0.51 -0.18 -9.38
C LEU A 25 1.69 0.27 -10.25
N SER A 26 2.93 0.01 -9.80
CA SER A 26 4.13 0.49 -10.50
C SER A 26 5.20 -0.59 -10.58
N GLY A 27 5.86 -0.65 -11.74
CA GLY A 27 7.09 -1.42 -11.96
C GLY A 27 8.37 -0.64 -11.59
N ASN A 28 8.25 0.62 -11.19
CA ASN A 28 9.38 1.49 -10.87
C ASN A 28 9.64 1.54 -9.35
N PRO A 29 10.83 1.12 -8.88
CA PRO A 29 11.18 1.17 -7.46
C PRO A 29 11.07 2.57 -6.83
N GLN A 30 11.39 3.62 -7.59
CA GLN A 30 11.40 4.99 -7.06
C GLN A 30 9.99 5.48 -6.71
N ASP A 31 8.98 5.10 -7.50
CA ASP A 31 7.59 5.45 -7.22
C ASP A 31 7.10 4.77 -5.93
N VAL A 32 7.49 3.50 -5.75
CA VAL A 32 7.19 2.73 -4.54
C VAL A 32 7.88 3.37 -3.33
N LEU A 33 9.17 3.71 -3.42
CA LEU A 33 9.91 4.37 -2.35
C LEU A 33 9.30 5.73 -1.96
N LYS A 34 8.89 6.54 -2.94
CA LYS A 34 8.21 7.82 -2.69
C LYS A 34 6.85 7.64 -1.99
N SER A 35 6.14 6.55 -2.25
CA SER A 35 4.85 6.28 -1.60
C SER A 35 4.97 5.89 -0.11
N ILE A 36 6.15 5.46 0.33
CA ILE A 36 6.44 5.09 1.72
C ILE A 36 7.30 6.14 2.45
N SER A 37 8.00 7.02 1.73
CA SER A 37 9.00 7.93 2.29
C SER A 37 8.45 8.80 3.43
N ASP A 38 7.20 9.26 3.33
CA ASP A 38 6.59 10.13 4.34
C ASP A 38 5.71 9.39 5.35
N ARG A 39 5.57 8.05 5.25
CA ARG A 39 4.63 7.30 6.10
C ARG A 39 5.08 7.14 7.54
N HIS A 40 6.38 7.27 7.80
CA HIS A 40 6.91 7.34 9.16
C HIS A 40 6.39 8.56 9.95
N LYS A 41 5.82 9.57 9.27
CA LYS A 41 5.22 10.76 9.90
C LYS A 41 3.76 10.57 10.29
N LEU A 42 3.13 9.48 9.85
CA LEU A 42 1.73 9.20 10.15
C LEU A 42 1.62 8.46 11.48
N GLU A 43 0.77 8.94 12.37
CA GLU A 43 0.40 8.15 13.55
C GLU A 43 -0.48 6.96 13.13
N PRO A 44 -0.10 5.72 13.51
CA PRO A 44 -0.98 4.57 13.41
C PRO A 44 -2.07 4.70 14.46
N THR A 45 -3.33 4.72 14.02
CA THR A 45 -4.50 4.92 14.90
C THR A 45 -5.56 3.86 14.66
N GLY A 46 -6.30 3.50 15.71
CA GLY A 46 -7.41 2.54 15.67
C GLY A 46 -6.95 1.08 15.52
N GLU A 47 -7.91 0.17 15.45
CA GLU A 47 -7.65 -1.27 15.39
C GLU A 47 -7.40 -1.74 13.95
N PRO A 48 -6.45 -2.66 13.70
CA PRO A 48 -6.26 -3.24 12.38
C PRO A 48 -7.42 -4.18 12.02
N SER A 49 -7.90 -4.12 10.78
CA SER A 49 -8.88 -5.07 10.25
C SER A 49 -8.39 -5.66 8.94
N LEU A 50 -7.75 -6.83 9.01
CA LEU A 50 -7.10 -7.45 7.85
C LEU A 50 -8.11 -7.77 6.73
N GLN A 51 -9.23 -8.40 7.08
CA GLN A 51 -10.23 -8.85 6.09
C GLN A 51 -10.92 -7.67 5.39
N ASN A 52 -11.33 -6.64 6.15
CA ASN A 52 -11.93 -5.44 5.56
C ASN A 52 -10.93 -4.71 4.66
N SER A 53 -9.69 -4.55 5.15
CA SER A 53 -8.66 -3.82 4.43
C SER A 53 -8.27 -4.48 3.11
N ILE A 54 -8.10 -5.81 3.10
CA ILE A 54 -7.79 -6.56 1.87
C ILE A 54 -8.96 -6.46 0.88
N LYS A 55 -10.21 -6.57 1.37
CA LYS A 55 -11.39 -6.45 0.52
C LYS A 55 -11.46 -5.07 -0.15
N MET A 56 -11.31 -4.00 0.62
CA MET A 56 -11.31 -2.63 0.10
C MET A 56 -10.19 -2.39 -0.92
N VAL A 57 -8.99 -2.86 -0.61
CA VAL A 57 -7.84 -2.75 -1.49
C VAL A 57 -8.10 -3.49 -2.81
N ARG A 58 -8.61 -4.73 -2.74
CA ARG A 58 -8.94 -5.53 -3.93
C ARG A 58 -9.96 -4.82 -4.80
N ASP A 59 -11.03 -4.29 -4.21
CA ASP A 59 -12.09 -3.59 -4.94
C ASP A 59 -11.57 -2.26 -5.54
N SER A 60 -10.49 -1.67 -5.00
CA SER A 60 -9.82 -0.47 -5.54
C SER A 60 -8.77 -0.74 -6.63
N MET A 61 -8.53 -2.03 -6.96
CA MET A 61 -7.55 -2.47 -7.95
C MET A 61 -8.17 -2.83 -9.30
N GLU A 62 -9.50 -2.79 -9.42
CA GLU A 62 -10.23 -2.95 -10.70
C GLU A 62 -10.08 -1.74 -11.62
#